data_AF-A0AAW1GV94-F1
#
_entry.id   AF-A0AAW1GV94-F1
#
_cell.length_a   1.000
_cell.length_b   1.000
_cell.length_c   1.000
_cell.angle_alpha   90.00
_cell.angle_beta   90.00
_cell.angle_gamma   90.00
#
_symmetry.space_group_name_H-M   'P 1'
#
loop_
_entity.id
_entity.type
_entity.pdbx_description
1 polymer ?
#
loop_
_entity_poly.entity_id
_entity_poly.type
_entity_poly.pdbx_seq_one_letter_code
_entity_poly.pdbx_strand_id
1 'polypeptide(L)'
;MEFFKRAKVCRLKCGHHNKYLTGDGNDDTVRQSSKQSSTNAHWVIEPVEGKSNAVRFRSCQTHKYLATIDEPFLTGMTGKKLAQRLRLDSTVEWEPLKEGQYIKLKSHVGTLLRANSGLPPWRNTVTHDVPAHWSGSENTVLWIVDIVEIDYNSSRYNDFKGVSPEVVTDDNDVLSSSNTKQAKAVIEDEFGRMNSDRLSRLPSAETMSSLAVNVAKITIKELKYTDFHTVLSSGQIKKLEKAVNVIAADAKTSGRSNKDLINLEESLKDLENNHKMASEELEEFTTFSSRKCEIRAELKRNVAKARELEAIEAELQNTLTAAKAMRDELLQQLEEAENSVKGAEKGHADSKMETDELISVINQKTEAFKVMDSENETWQEKKFEAERTLERVEEDWLQVKNMISDFC
;
A
#
# COMPACT_ATOMS: atom_id res chain seq x y z
N MET A 1 -19.87 -16.26 9.11
CA MET A 1 -18.79 -16.20 8.09
C MET A 1 -19.21 -16.70 6.71
N GLU A 2 -20.14 -17.64 6.56
CA GLU A 2 -20.55 -18.12 5.22
C GLU A 2 -21.15 -17.05 4.31
N PHE A 3 -21.76 -16.01 4.89
CA PHE A 3 -22.40 -14.91 4.15
C PHE A 3 -21.42 -13.94 3.48
N PHE A 4 -20.15 -13.92 3.90
CA PHE A 4 -19.11 -13.11 3.26
C PHE A 4 -18.20 -13.90 2.32
N LYS A 5 -18.35 -15.24 2.22
CA LYS A 5 -17.46 -16.11 1.42
C LYS A 5 -17.38 -15.75 -0.07
N ARG A 6 -18.38 -15.04 -0.58
CA ARG A 6 -18.48 -14.64 -1.99
C ARG A 6 -18.45 -13.12 -2.18
N ALA A 7 -18.46 -12.33 -1.10
CA ALA A 7 -18.56 -10.88 -1.18
C ALA A 7 -17.16 -10.26 -1.16
N LYS A 8 -16.80 -9.55 -2.22
CA LYS A 8 -15.56 -8.77 -2.31
C LYS A 8 -15.75 -7.37 -1.73
N VAL A 9 -16.86 -6.73 -2.11
CA VAL A 9 -17.23 -5.38 -1.66
C VAL A 9 -18.67 -5.38 -1.18
N CYS A 10 -18.92 -4.76 -0.04
CA CYS A 10 -20.25 -4.64 0.54
C CYS A 10 -20.57 -3.20 0.99
N ARG A 11 -21.85 -2.94 1.21
CA ARG A 11 -22.37 -1.81 1.98
C ARG A 11 -23.06 -2.34 3.22
N LEU A 12 -22.86 -1.67 4.35
CA LEU A 12 -23.51 -2.01 5.61
C LEU A 12 -24.66 -1.03 5.82
N LYS A 13 -25.89 -1.51 5.67
CA LYS A 13 -27.12 -0.74 5.87
C LYS A 13 -27.62 -0.94 7.29
N CYS A 14 -27.96 0.13 8.01
CA CYS A 14 -28.58 0.00 9.33
C CYS A 14 -29.95 -0.68 9.19
N GLY A 15 -30.27 -1.65 10.05
CA GLY A 15 -31.51 -2.42 9.96
C GLY A 15 -32.76 -1.57 10.19
N HIS A 16 -32.67 -0.54 11.04
CA HIS A 16 -33.81 0.31 11.39
C HIS A 16 -33.92 1.58 10.54
N HIS A 17 -32.83 2.02 9.90
CA HIS A 17 -32.80 3.25 9.14
C HIS A 17 -32.24 3.00 7.74
N ASN A 18 -32.82 3.64 6.72
CA ASN A 18 -32.33 3.54 5.34
C ASN A 18 -31.04 4.36 5.13
N LYS A 19 -30.02 4.07 5.94
CA LYS A 19 -28.70 4.71 5.96
C LYS A 19 -27.62 3.65 5.96
N TYR A 20 -26.49 4.03 5.40
CA TYR A 20 -25.32 3.18 5.24
C TYR A 20 -24.19 3.67 6.12
N LEU A 21 -23.34 2.73 6.54
CA LEU A 21 -22.06 3.02 7.15
C LEU A 21 -21.16 3.67 6.09
N THR A 22 -20.77 4.91 6.33
CA THR A 22 -19.89 5.67 5.44
C THR A 22 -18.65 6.15 6.16
N GLY A 23 -17.50 5.96 5.54
CA GLY A 23 -16.27 6.62 5.96
C GLY A 23 -16.24 8.06 5.46
N ASP A 24 -15.97 9.01 6.35
CA ASP A 24 -15.65 10.38 5.94
C ASP A 24 -14.24 10.42 5.35
N GLY A 25 -14.06 11.10 4.22
CA GLY A 25 -12.77 11.19 3.54
C GLY A 25 -11.80 12.18 4.20
N ASN A 26 -12.33 13.15 4.97
CA ASN A 26 -11.55 14.29 5.43
C ASN A 26 -11.08 14.19 6.89
N ASP A 27 -11.74 13.40 7.72
CA ASP A 27 -11.61 13.48 9.19
C ASP A 27 -11.41 12.12 9.86
N ASP A 28 -11.16 11.05 9.08
CA ASP A 28 -11.07 9.66 9.56
C ASP A 28 -12.28 9.18 10.40
N THR A 29 -13.36 9.94 10.42
CA THR A 29 -14.57 9.60 11.17
C THR A 29 -15.46 8.65 10.38
N VAL A 30 -16.32 7.94 11.09
CA VAL A 30 -17.29 7.00 10.54
C VAL A 30 -18.68 7.47 10.94
N ARG A 31 -19.57 7.58 9.95
CA ARG A 31 -20.91 8.16 10.11
C ARG A 31 -21.94 7.36 9.33
N GLN A 32 -23.20 7.70 9.54
CA GLN A 32 -24.31 7.18 8.75
C GLN A 32 -24.76 8.19 7.71
N SER A 33 -24.99 7.74 6.49
CA SER A 33 -25.49 8.58 5.40
C SER A 33 -26.56 7.87 4.59
N SER A 34 -27.54 8.62 4.08
CA SER A 34 -28.54 8.12 3.13
C SER A 34 -28.01 8.05 1.70
N LYS A 35 -26.80 8.59 1.43
CA LYS A 35 -26.19 8.59 0.10
C LYS A 35 -25.66 7.19 -0.26
N GLN A 36 -26.55 6.35 -0.79
CA GLN A 36 -26.28 4.96 -1.16
C GLN A 36 -25.21 4.78 -2.26
N SER A 37 -25.06 5.78 -3.14
CA SER A 37 -24.17 5.71 -4.32
C SER A 37 -22.77 6.28 -4.08
N SER A 38 -22.46 6.80 -2.89
CA SER A 38 -21.12 7.31 -2.63
C SER A 38 -20.14 6.15 -2.48
N THR A 39 -18.98 6.24 -3.12
CA THR A 39 -17.84 5.32 -2.93
C THR A 39 -17.44 5.17 -1.46
N ASN A 40 -17.73 6.18 -0.64
CA ASN A 40 -17.56 6.20 0.82
C ASN A 40 -18.38 5.15 1.59
N ALA A 41 -19.43 4.58 0.99
CA ALA A 41 -20.25 3.54 1.58
C ALA A 41 -19.74 2.12 1.27
N HIS A 42 -18.75 2.00 0.37
CA HIS A 42 -18.20 0.72 -0.06
C HIS A 42 -17.06 0.27 0.87
N TRP A 43 -17.19 -0.95 1.37
CA TRP A 43 -16.23 -1.60 2.24
C TRP A 43 -15.77 -2.91 1.60
N VAL A 44 -14.47 -3.00 1.34
CA VAL A 44 -13.80 -4.25 0.96
C VAL A 44 -13.75 -5.15 2.19
N ILE A 45 -14.14 -6.40 2.02
CA ILE A 45 -14.10 -7.39 3.09
C ILE A 45 -12.80 -8.17 2.96
N GLU A 46 -11.98 -8.14 4.01
CA GLU A 46 -10.73 -8.87 4.06
C GLU A 46 -10.78 -9.89 5.21
N PRO A 47 -10.66 -11.20 4.93
CA PRO A 47 -10.62 -12.21 5.98
C PRO A 47 -9.33 -12.08 6.80
N VAL A 48 -9.41 -12.32 8.11
CA VAL A 48 -8.23 -12.28 8.99
C VAL A 48 -7.49 -13.61 8.93
N GLU A 49 -6.21 -13.57 8.55
CA GLU A 49 -5.35 -14.76 8.53
C GLU A 49 -5.21 -15.35 9.95
N GLY A 50 -5.46 -16.65 10.09
CA GLY A 50 -5.44 -17.35 11.38
C GLY A 50 -6.72 -17.25 12.24
N LYS A 51 -7.68 -16.39 11.90
CA LYS A 51 -8.99 -16.29 12.59
C LYS A 51 -10.15 -16.49 11.62
N SER A 52 -10.70 -17.70 11.59
CA SER A 52 -11.79 -18.07 10.66
C SER A 52 -13.11 -17.35 10.93
N ASN A 53 -13.26 -16.71 12.09
CA ASN A 53 -14.46 -16.03 12.56
C ASN A 53 -14.41 -14.49 12.47
N ALA A 54 -13.28 -13.90 12.04
CA ALA A 54 -13.09 -12.45 12.01
C ALA A 54 -12.85 -11.91 10.59
N VAL A 55 -13.34 -10.68 10.34
CA VAL A 55 -13.15 -9.92 9.10
C VAL A 55 -12.65 -8.52 9.40
N ARG A 56 -12.00 -7.90 8.42
CA ARG A 56 -11.64 -6.49 8.40
C ARG A 56 -12.44 -5.80 7.30
N PHE A 57 -12.91 -4.59 7.59
CA PHE A 57 -13.60 -3.75 6.61
C PHE A 57 -12.69 -2.61 6.21
N ARG A 58 -12.23 -2.61 4.95
CA ARG A 58 -11.42 -1.54 4.39
C ARG A 58 -12.27 -0.61 3.52
N SER A 59 -12.23 0.69 3.80
CA SER A 59 -12.91 1.70 2.99
C SER A 59 -12.34 1.72 1.58
N CYS A 60 -13.20 1.68 0.55
CA CYS A 60 -12.76 1.76 -0.84
C CYS A 60 -12.17 3.13 -1.19
N GLN A 61 -12.57 4.20 -0.50
CA GLN A 61 -12.15 5.56 -0.81
C GLN A 61 -10.82 5.94 -0.15
N THR A 62 -10.68 5.65 1.14
CA THR A 62 -9.53 6.08 1.95
C THR A 62 -8.49 4.96 2.10
N HIS A 63 -8.84 3.72 1.73
CA HIS A 63 -8.05 2.51 1.97
C HIS A 63 -7.70 2.26 3.45
N LYS A 64 -8.43 2.89 4.37
CA LYS A 64 -8.30 2.72 5.81
C LYS A 64 -9.31 1.70 6.33
N TYR A 65 -9.01 1.08 7.45
CA TYR A 65 -9.83 0.05 8.08
C TYR A 65 -10.76 0.64 9.14
N LEU A 66 -11.94 0.06 9.28
CA LEU A 66 -12.88 0.37 10.36
C LEU A 66 -12.30 -0.11 11.70
N ALA A 67 -11.94 0.83 12.57
CA ALA A 67 -11.27 0.57 13.85
C ALA A 67 -12.11 1.03 15.05
N THR A 68 -12.01 0.31 16.16
CA THR A 68 -12.51 0.73 17.47
C THR A 68 -11.51 1.63 18.20
N ILE A 69 -11.99 2.70 18.83
CA ILE A 69 -11.19 3.58 19.68
C ILE A 69 -11.73 3.53 21.10
N ASP A 70 -10.85 3.35 22.08
CA ASP A 70 -11.21 3.29 23.50
C ASP A 70 -11.47 4.69 24.13
N GLU A 71 -12.18 5.55 23.41
CA GLU A 71 -12.58 6.88 23.88
C GLU A 71 -14.10 7.00 23.83
N PRO A 72 -14.74 7.63 24.84
CA PRO A 72 -16.16 7.94 24.77
C PRO A 72 -16.46 8.87 23.59
N PHE A 73 -17.55 8.62 22.86
CA PHE A 73 -17.93 9.48 21.73
C PHE A 73 -18.42 10.86 22.18
N LEU A 74 -19.28 10.90 23.19
CA LEU A 74 -19.82 12.11 23.81
C LEU A 74 -19.81 11.95 25.31
N THR A 75 -19.26 12.93 26.02
CA THR A 75 -19.25 12.97 27.49
C THR A 75 -20.68 12.90 28.02
N GLY A 76 -20.97 11.94 28.90
CA GLY A 76 -22.30 11.72 29.46
C GLY A 76 -23.25 10.86 28.61
N MET A 77 -22.85 10.40 27.42
CA MET A 77 -23.58 9.43 26.60
C MET A 77 -22.85 8.08 26.58
N THR A 78 -23.58 6.99 26.28
CA THR A 78 -22.98 5.66 26.13
C THR A 78 -22.32 5.50 24.77
N GLY A 79 -21.30 4.67 24.66
CA GLY A 79 -20.69 4.28 23.39
C GLY A 79 -19.37 4.97 23.09
N LYS A 80 -18.47 4.16 22.52
CA LYS A 80 -17.10 4.55 22.21
C LYS A 80 -16.92 4.85 20.72
N LYS A 81 -15.92 5.67 20.40
CA LYS A 81 -15.68 6.19 19.04
C LYS A 81 -15.24 5.09 18.07
N LEU A 82 -15.53 5.35 16.79
CA LEU A 82 -14.99 4.60 15.67
C LEU A 82 -14.20 5.53 14.77
N ALA A 83 -13.14 4.99 14.17
CA ALA A 83 -12.35 5.71 13.19
C ALA A 83 -11.88 4.81 12.04
N GLN A 84 -11.36 5.46 11.02
CA GLN A 84 -10.67 4.85 9.91
C GLN A 84 -9.16 4.89 10.18
N ARG A 85 -8.51 3.72 10.31
CA ARG A 85 -7.07 3.63 10.62
C ARG A 85 -6.33 2.76 9.60
N LEU A 86 -5.08 3.09 9.29
CA LEU A 86 -4.22 2.29 8.40
C LEU A 86 -3.62 1.05 9.09
N ARG A 87 -3.53 1.07 10.42
CA ARG A 87 -2.86 0.02 11.20
C ARG A 87 -3.72 -1.24 11.28
N LEU A 88 -3.09 -2.38 11.03
CA LEU A 88 -3.66 -3.71 11.14
C LEU A 88 -3.40 -4.29 12.54
N ASP A 89 -4.02 -3.71 13.55
CA ASP A 89 -4.01 -4.23 14.92
C ASP A 89 -5.31 -5.00 15.21
N SER A 90 -5.49 -5.50 16.43
CA SER A 90 -6.75 -6.17 16.82
C SER A 90 -7.96 -5.23 16.78
N THR A 91 -7.76 -3.90 16.75
CA THR A 91 -8.85 -2.91 16.80
C THR A 91 -9.67 -2.84 15.52
N VAL A 92 -9.13 -3.35 14.41
CA VAL A 92 -9.80 -3.40 13.11
C VAL A 92 -10.52 -4.73 12.83
N GLU A 93 -10.49 -5.66 13.79
CA GLU A 93 -11.07 -6.99 13.65
C GLU A 93 -12.51 -7.04 14.15
N TRP A 94 -13.39 -7.54 13.28
CA TRP A 94 -14.83 -7.63 13.53
C TRP A 94 -15.31 -9.07 13.33
N GLU A 95 -15.98 -9.62 14.33
CA GLU A 95 -16.66 -10.91 14.29
C GLU A 95 -18.12 -10.72 13.88
N PRO A 96 -18.53 -11.21 12.70
CA PRO A 96 -19.87 -10.94 12.21
C PRO A 96 -20.81 -12.09 12.62
N LEU A 97 -21.79 -11.77 13.47
CA LEU A 97 -22.77 -12.67 14.05
C LEU A 97 -24.08 -12.59 13.25
N LYS A 98 -24.57 -13.72 12.73
CA LYS A 98 -25.80 -13.75 11.92
C LYS A 98 -27.05 -13.84 12.81
N GLU A 99 -28.04 -13.00 12.52
CA GLU A 99 -29.31 -12.94 13.23
C GLU A 99 -30.46 -12.76 12.23
N GLY A 100 -31.00 -13.88 11.74
CA GLY A 100 -31.99 -13.88 10.66
C GLY A 100 -31.41 -13.29 9.37
N GLN A 101 -32.03 -12.20 8.89
CA GLN A 101 -31.59 -11.43 7.72
C GLN A 101 -30.56 -10.34 8.06
N TYR A 102 -30.31 -10.10 9.34
CA TYR A 102 -29.39 -9.09 9.84
C TYR A 102 -28.09 -9.72 10.32
N ILE A 103 -27.09 -8.87 10.53
CA ILE A 103 -25.84 -9.20 11.19
C ILE A 103 -25.58 -8.21 12.33
N LYS A 104 -24.95 -8.72 13.39
CA LYS A 104 -24.30 -7.93 14.43
C LYS A 104 -22.79 -7.98 14.18
N LEU A 105 -22.11 -6.85 14.27
CA LEU A 105 -20.65 -6.78 14.14
C LEU A 105 -20.05 -6.60 15.52
N LYS A 106 -19.37 -7.62 16.02
CA LYS A 106 -18.73 -7.62 17.33
C LYS A 106 -17.25 -7.28 17.18
N SER A 107 -16.74 -6.32 17.94
CA SER A 107 -15.32 -5.96 17.93
C SER A 107 -14.49 -6.96 18.73
N HIS A 108 -13.16 -6.86 18.64
CA HIS A 108 -12.22 -7.64 19.44
C HIS A 108 -12.40 -7.52 20.97
N VAL A 109 -12.96 -6.40 21.46
CA VAL A 109 -13.25 -6.16 22.90
C VAL A 109 -14.60 -6.77 23.31
N GLY A 110 -15.40 -7.24 22.35
CA GLY A 110 -16.71 -7.83 22.60
C GLY A 110 -17.88 -6.85 22.60
N THR A 111 -17.66 -5.58 22.26
CA THR A 111 -18.71 -4.58 22.02
C THR A 111 -19.31 -4.72 20.63
N LEU A 112 -20.56 -4.29 20.42
CA LEU A 112 -21.23 -4.35 19.13
C LEU A 112 -21.24 -3.00 18.41
N LEU A 113 -21.16 -3.03 17.08
CA LEU A 113 -21.32 -1.87 16.22
C LEU A 113 -22.75 -1.31 16.29
N ARG A 114 -22.90 -0.06 16.72
CA ARG A 114 -24.18 0.61 16.93
C ARG A 114 -24.34 1.82 16.02
N ALA A 115 -25.46 1.84 15.31
CA ALA A 115 -25.95 2.97 14.57
C ALA A 115 -26.74 3.91 15.50
N ASN A 116 -26.24 5.12 15.72
CA ASN A 116 -26.88 6.11 16.57
C ASN A 116 -27.92 6.93 15.81
N SER A 117 -29.11 7.01 16.40
CA SER A 117 -30.22 7.83 15.94
C SER A 117 -30.67 8.73 17.09
N GLY A 118 -30.80 10.03 16.82
CA GLY A 118 -31.13 11.00 17.86
C GLY A 118 -30.95 12.45 17.41
N LEU A 119 -30.78 13.35 18.38
CA LEU A 119 -30.49 14.76 18.15
C LEU A 119 -28.99 14.98 17.87
N PRO A 120 -28.60 15.99 17.08
CA PRO A 120 -27.20 16.41 17.01
C PRO A 120 -26.68 16.77 18.42
N PRO A 121 -25.42 16.47 18.78
CA PRO A 121 -24.34 15.92 17.95
C PRO A 121 -24.35 14.38 17.77
N TRP A 122 -25.29 13.66 18.40
CA TRP A 122 -25.40 12.19 18.37
C TRP A 122 -25.94 11.63 17.04
N ARG A 123 -26.73 12.43 16.33
CA ARG A 123 -27.38 12.04 15.07
C ARG A 123 -26.37 11.60 14.01
N ASN A 124 -26.67 10.50 13.31
CA ASN A 124 -25.87 9.98 12.19
C ASN A 124 -24.46 9.53 12.58
N THR A 125 -24.20 9.29 13.86
CA THR A 125 -22.90 8.78 14.31
C THR A 125 -22.94 7.26 14.39
N VAL A 126 -21.77 6.65 14.46
CA VAL A 126 -21.63 5.21 14.67
C VAL A 126 -20.65 5.00 15.80
N THR A 127 -21.01 4.15 16.75
CA THR A 127 -20.22 3.86 17.95
C THR A 127 -20.12 2.36 18.14
N HIS A 128 -19.26 1.91 19.05
CA HIS A 128 -19.31 0.54 19.56
C HIS A 128 -19.65 0.55 21.05
N ASP A 129 -20.50 -0.38 21.48
CA ASP A 129 -21.02 -0.37 22.85
C ASP A 129 -21.38 -1.77 23.39
N VAL A 130 -21.47 -1.92 24.72
CA VAL A 130 -21.78 -3.19 25.39
C VAL A 130 -23.31 -3.41 25.43
N PRO A 131 -23.84 -4.59 25.14
CA PRO A 131 -25.30 -4.82 25.15
C PRO A 131 -26.07 -4.54 26.45
N ALA A 132 -25.38 -4.47 27.58
CA ALA A 132 -25.99 -4.49 28.92
C ALA A 132 -26.82 -3.24 29.31
N HIS A 133 -26.70 -2.12 28.59
CA HIS A 133 -27.38 -0.86 28.94
C HIS A 133 -28.55 -0.50 28.00
N TRP A 134 -28.98 -1.41 27.11
CA TRP A 134 -29.98 -1.11 26.08
C TRP A 134 -31.41 -1.33 26.57
N SER A 135 -32.01 -0.33 27.20
CA SER A 135 -33.42 -0.39 27.65
C SER A 135 -34.44 -0.09 26.53
N GLY A 136 -34.14 -0.33 25.25
CA GLY A 136 -35.17 -0.10 24.21
C GLY A 136 -34.81 -0.12 22.72
N SER A 137 -33.62 -0.51 22.28
CA SER A 137 -33.32 -0.49 20.83
C SER A 137 -32.29 -1.53 20.37
N GLU A 138 -32.60 -2.82 20.52
CA GLU A 138 -31.79 -3.91 19.94
C GLU A 138 -31.60 -3.76 18.41
N ASN A 139 -32.51 -3.06 17.73
CA ASN A 139 -32.44 -2.83 16.28
C ASN A 139 -31.36 -1.84 15.82
N THR A 140 -30.70 -1.13 16.74
CA THR A 140 -29.62 -0.17 16.41
C THR A 140 -28.28 -0.84 16.15
N VAL A 141 -28.12 -2.10 16.56
CA VAL A 141 -26.91 -2.92 16.31
C VAL A 141 -27.09 -3.93 15.18
N LEU A 142 -28.27 -3.96 14.56
CA LEU A 142 -28.58 -4.80 13.42
C LEU A 142 -28.17 -4.11 12.12
N TRP A 143 -27.43 -4.81 11.29
CA TRP A 143 -26.97 -4.34 9.98
C TRP A 143 -27.36 -5.33 8.88
N ILE A 144 -27.71 -4.82 7.71
CA ILE A 144 -27.93 -5.60 6.50
C ILE A 144 -26.69 -5.45 5.63
N VAL A 145 -26.16 -6.59 5.17
CA VAL A 145 -25.06 -6.62 4.20
C VAL A 145 -25.66 -6.55 2.80
N ASP A 146 -25.38 -5.47 2.09
CA ASP A 146 -25.75 -5.25 0.70
C ASP A 146 -24.50 -5.46 -0.17
N ILE A 147 -24.45 -6.56 -0.92
CA ILE A 147 -23.26 -6.98 -1.68
C ILE A 147 -23.20 -6.17 -2.99
N VAL A 148 -22.08 -5.47 -3.21
CA VAL A 148 -21.85 -4.65 -4.41
C VAL A 148 -21.02 -5.39 -5.43
N GLU A 149 -19.98 -6.10 -4.99
CA GLU A 149 -19.10 -6.89 -5.86
C GLU A 149 -18.91 -8.29 -5.28
N ILE A 150 -19.02 -9.30 -6.14
CA ILE A 150 -18.82 -10.71 -5.81
C ILE A 150 -17.45 -11.15 -6.30
N ASP A 151 -16.69 -11.86 -5.46
CA ASP A 151 -15.45 -12.50 -5.89
C ASP A 151 -15.75 -13.83 -6.61
N TYR A 152 -15.61 -13.84 -7.93
CA TYR A 152 -15.83 -15.02 -8.78
C TYR A 152 -14.62 -15.97 -8.81
N ASN A 153 -13.47 -15.59 -8.25
CA ASN A 153 -12.28 -16.45 -8.21
C ASN A 153 -12.29 -17.40 -7.00
N SER A 154 -13.03 -17.10 -5.93
CA SER A 154 -13.13 -17.97 -4.76
C SER A 154 -13.89 -19.28 -5.03
N SER A 155 -14.71 -19.33 -6.08
CA SER A 155 -15.43 -20.54 -6.53
C SER A 155 -14.58 -21.49 -7.37
N ARG A 156 -13.52 -21.04 -8.06
CA ARG A 156 -12.70 -21.93 -8.90
C ARG A 156 -11.74 -22.82 -8.09
N TYR A 157 -11.46 -22.47 -6.84
CA TYR A 157 -10.51 -23.20 -6.00
C TYR A 157 -11.12 -24.36 -5.19
N ASN A 158 -12.45 -24.48 -5.12
CA ASN A 158 -13.10 -25.53 -4.32
C ASN A 158 -13.79 -26.64 -5.15
N ASP A 159 -14.00 -26.46 -6.47
CA ASP A 159 -14.64 -27.47 -7.33
C ASP A 159 -13.66 -28.30 -8.19
N PHE A 160 -12.34 -28.02 -8.15
CA PHE A 160 -11.32 -28.73 -8.93
C PHE A 160 -10.34 -29.57 -8.09
N LYS A 161 -10.73 -30.01 -6.89
CA LYS A 161 -10.03 -31.10 -6.18
C LYS A 161 -10.65 -32.45 -6.54
N GLY A 162 -10.46 -32.84 -7.80
CA GLY A 162 -10.88 -34.14 -8.31
C GLY A 162 -10.76 -34.15 -9.82
N VAL A 163 -9.91 -35.04 -10.33
CA VAL A 163 -9.65 -35.33 -11.75
C VAL A 163 -8.53 -34.47 -12.36
N SER A 164 -7.34 -35.09 -12.40
CA SER A 164 -6.36 -34.89 -13.46
C SER A 164 -6.91 -35.53 -14.75
N PRO A 165 -6.69 -34.96 -15.94
CA PRO A 165 -5.84 -35.71 -16.86
C PRO A 165 -4.94 -34.86 -17.79
N GLU A 166 -3.90 -35.59 -18.20
CA GLU A 166 -2.98 -35.51 -19.34
C GLU A 166 -3.25 -34.57 -20.53
N VAL A 167 -2.13 -33.96 -20.95
CA VAL A 167 -1.60 -33.78 -22.32
C VAL A 167 -2.53 -34.18 -23.47
N VAL A 168 -2.91 -33.19 -24.29
CA VAL A 168 -3.08 -33.36 -25.75
C VAL A 168 -2.64 -32.07 -26.45
N THR A 169 -1.65 -32.21 -27.32
CA THR A 169 -1.29 -31.31 -28.42
C THR A 169 -2.30 -31.43 -29.55
N ASP A 170 -2.76 -30.33 -30.16
CA ASP A 170 -2.56 -30.07 -31.60
C ASP A 170 -3.25 -28.77 -32.09
N ASP A 171 -2.47 -28.04 -32.88
CA ASP A 171 -2.74 -27.48 -34.21
C ASP A 171 -3.72 -26.33 -34.54
N ASN A 172 -3.12 -25.42 -35.35
CA ASN A 172 -3.62 -24.73 -36.55
C ASN A 172 -4.45 -23.43 -36.39
N ASP A 173 -4.23 -22.33 -37.14
CA ASP A 173 -3.34 -22.02 -38.27
C ASP A 173 -3.44 -20.50 -38.63
N VAL A 174 -2.50 -20.03 -39.47
CA VAL A 174 -2.57 -18.96 -40.51
C VAL A 174 -2.03 -17.53 -40.25
N LEU A 175 -0.81 -17.34 -40.79
CA LEU A 175 -0.20 -16.25 -41.64
C LEU A 175 -0.26 -14.77 -41.19
N SER A 176 0.76 -13.93 -41.36
CA SER A 176 1.92 -13.80 -42.29
C SER A 176 2.99 -12.98 -41.53
N SER A 177 4.32 -13.02 -41.71
CA SER A 177 5.16 -13.11 -42.92
C SER A 177 6.62 -13.35 -42.48
N SER A 178 7.29 -14.31 -43.13
CA SER A 178 8.73 -14.65 -43.00
C SER A 178 9.32 -14.58 -44.42
N ASN A 179 10.60 -14.38 -44.76
CA ASN A 179 11.91 -14.40 -44.10
C ASN A 179 12.89 -13.74 -45.10
N THR A 180 14.00 -13.16 -44.64
CA THR A 180 15.19 -12.96 -45.49
C THR A 180 16.44 -13.47 -44.79
N LYS A 181 17.31 -14.09 -45.62
CA LYS A 181 18.69 -14.55 -45.38
C LYS A 181 18.87 -16.04 -45.04
N GLN A 182 19.03 -16.86 -46.07
CA GLN A 182 20.27 -17.64 -46.35
C GLN A 182 20.14 -18.48 -47.62
N ALA A 183 21.30 -18.87 -48.19
CA ALA A 183 21.56 -19.43 -49.53
C ALA A 183 21.61 -18.34 -50.62
N LYS A 184 22.75 -17.93 -51.19
CA LYS A 184 23.99 -18.63 -51.59
C LYS A 184 23.69 -19.82 -52.52
N ALA A 185 24.09 -19.65 -53.78
CA ALA A 185 24.07 -20.57 -54.91
C ALA A 185 22.90 -20.40 -55.91
N VAL A 186 23.27 -20.56 -57.19
CA VAL A 186 22.46 -20.55 -58.43
C VAL A 186 22.25 -19.18 -59.09
N ILE A 187 23.25 -18.74 -59.84
CA ILE A 187 23.05 -18.43 -61.27
C ILE A 187 24.20 -19.11 -62.02
N GLU A 188 23.99 -20.38 -62.33
CA GLU A 188 24.60 -21.10 -63.44
C GLU A 188 23.85 -22.43 -63.50
N ASP A 189 22.84 -22.49 -64.36
CA ASP A 189 22.61 -23.58 -65.32
C ASP A 189 21.15 -23.53 -65.80
N GLU A 190 20.95 -23.13 -67.06
CA GLU A 190 19.93 -23.71 -67.94
C GLU A 190 20.03 -23.04 -69.32
N PHE A 191 20.85 -23.61 -70.20
CA PHE A 191 20.54 -23.67 -71.64
C PHE A 191 21.12 -24.95 -72.22
N GLY A 192 20.54 -26.08 -71.80
CA GLY A 192 20.72 -27.38 -72.42
C GLY A 192 19.46 -27.84 -73.13
N ARG A 193 19.26 -27.42 -74.39
CA ARG A 193 18.71 -28.26 -75.50
C ARG A 193 18.44 -27.44 -76.76
N MET A 194 19.33 -27.54 -77.75
CA MET A 194 18.91 -27.90 -79.11
C MET A 194 20.10 -28.41 -79.94
N ASN A 195 19.94 -29.66 -80.37
CA ASN A 195 20.45 -30.27 -81.58
C ASN A 195 21.97 -30.43 -81.78
N SER A 196 22.38 -31.70 -81.63
CA SER A 196 23.28 -32.39 -82.55
C SER A 196 23.00 -31.97 -83.99
N ASP A 197 23.92 -31.24 -84.60
CA ASP A 197 24.55 -31.59 -85.88
C ASP A 197 25.25 -30.37 -86.50
N ARG A 198 26.46 -30.63 -87.02
CA ARG A 198 27.25 -29.85 -88.00
C ARG A 198 28.36 -28.90 -87.51
N LEU A 199 29.58 -29.34 -87.86
CA LEU A 199 30.67 -28.59 -88.51
C LEU A 199 31.78 -27.97 -87.61
N SER A 200 32.78 -28.82 -87.33
CA SER A 200 34.22 -28.61 -87.60
C SER A 200 34.76 -27.17 -87.77
N ARG A 201 35.57 -26.70 -86.80
CA ARG A 201 36.98 -26.25 -86.93
C ARG A 201 37.42 -25.49 -85.66
N LEU A 202 38.45 -26.00 -84.99
CA LEU A 202 39.17 -25.34 -83.89
C LEU A 202 39.99 -24.14 -84.40
N PRO A 203 40.08 -23.02 -83.66
CA PRO A 203 41.23 -22.12 -83.71
C PRO A 203 42.23 -22.46 -82.59
N SER A 204 43.52 -22.27 -82.87
CA SER A 204 44.65 -22.66 -82.02
C SER A 204 44.76 -21.83 -80.73
N ALA A 205 45.37 -22.45 -79.70
CA ALA A 205 45.52 -21.97 -78.31
C ALA A 205 46.19 -20.59 -78.13
N GLU A 206 46.90 -20.08 -79.14
CA GLU A 206 47.58 -18.78 -79.08
C GLU A 206 46.60 -17.58 -79.13
N THR A 207 45.43 -17.75 -79.77
CA THR A 207 44.45 -16.65 -79.94
C THR A 207 43.64 -16.34 -78.69
N MET A 208 43.42 -17.33 -77.81
CA MET A 208 42.70 -17.14 -76.54
C MET A 208 43.50 -16.35 -75.50
N SER A 209 44.83 -16.52 -75.46
CA SER A 209 45.69 -15.79 -74.53
C SER A 209 45.72 -14.29 -74.85
N SER A 210 45.76 -13.94 -76.14
CA SER A 210 45.80 -12.55 -76.62
C SER A 210 44.53 -11.76 -76.26
N LEU A 211 43.35 -12.37 -76.37
CA LEU A 211 42.07 -11.71 -76.07
C LEU A 211 41.94 -11.38 -74.58
N ALA A 212 42.32 -12.31 -73.70
CA ALA A 212 42.29 -12.12 -72.25
C ALA A 212 43.21 -10.97 -71.79
N VAL A 213 44.40 -10.86 -72.39
CA VAL A 213 45.37 -9.79 -72.11
C VAL A 213 44.85 -8.43 -72.58
N ASN A 214 44.15 -8.36 -73.73
CA ASN A 214 43.56 -7.11 -74.22
C ASN A 214 42.42 -6.61 -73.32
N VAL A 215 41.56 -7.53 -72.85
CA VAL A 215 40.50 -7.21 -71.88
C VAL A 215 41.09 -6.72 -70.55
N ALA A 216 42.17 -7.34 -70.07
CA ALA A 216 42.86 -6.91 -68.86
C ALA A 216 43.46 -5.50 -68.99
N LYS A 217 44.07 -5.18 -70.14
CA LYS A 217 44.63 -3.84 -70.42
C LYS A 217 43.55 -2.75 -70.48
N ILE A 218 42.39 -3.05 -71.06
CA ILE A 218 41.23 -2.13 -71.09
C ILE A 218 40.75 -1.87 -69.66
N THR A 219 40.59 -2.94 -68.87
CA THR A 219 40.12 -2.84 -67.47
C THR A 219 41.06 -1.99 -66.60
N ILE A 220 42.38 -2.16 -66.73
CA ILE A 220 43.36 -1.32 -66.00
C ILE A 220 43.28 0.13 -66.46
N LYS A 221 43.07 0.39 -67.75
CA LYS A 221 42.96 1.75 -68.30
C LYS A 221 41.72 2.47 -67.81
N GLU A 222 40.60 1.75 -67.67
CA GLU A 222 39.36 2.27 -67.08
C GLU A 222 39.53 2.59 -65.59
N LEU A 223 40.14 1.67 -64.84
CA LEU A 223 40.35 1.82 -63.39
C LEU A 223 41.46 2.81 -63.00
N LYS A 224 42.32 3.20 -63.94
CA LYS A 224 43.39 4.17 -63.70
C LYS A 224 42.86 5.56 -63.29
N TYR A 225 41.68 5.92 -63.78
CA TYR A 225 41.09 7.25 -63.57
C TYR A 225 40.02 7.26 -62.46
N THR A 226 39.75 6.11 -61.85
CA THR A 226 38.80 6.00 -60.74
C THR A 226 39.51 6.18 -59.41
N ASP A 227 38.87 6.91 -58.50
CA ASP A 227 39.37 7.11 -57.14
C ASP A 227 39.46 5.77 -56.37
N PHE A 228 40.53 5.61 -55.59
CA PHE A 228 40.86 4.33 -54.95
C PHE A 228 39.79 3.87 -53.94
N HIS A 229 39.16 4.80 -53.21
CA HIS A 229 38.02 4.47 -52.33
C HIS A 229 36.83 3.94 -53.12
N THR A 230 36.61 4.45 -54.33
CA THR A 230 35.53 3.99 -55.21
C THR A 230 35.83 2.60 -55.78
N VAL A 231 37.09 2.32 -56.12
CA VAL A 231 37.54 1.00 -56.60
C VAL A 231 37.38 -0.08 -55.52
N LEU A 232 37.67 0.26 -54.26
CA LEU A 232 37.48 -0.63 -53.12
C LEU A 232 36.00 -0.83 -52.78
N SER A 233 35.22 0.25 -52.67
CA SER A 233 33.81 0.20 -52.26
C SER A 233 32.91 -0.49 -53.29
N SER A 234 33.25 -0.39 -54.58
CA SER A 234 32.51 -1.06 -55.68
C SER A 234 32.94 -2.52 -55.92
N GLY A 235 33.90 -3.03 -55.13
CA GLY A 235 34.44 -4.38 -55.30
C GLY A 235 35.23 -4.57 -56.59
N GLN A 236 35.61 -3.48 -57.28
CA GLN A 236 36.36 -3.50 -58.52
C GLN A 236 37.85 -3.82 -58.30
N ILE A 237 38.34 -3.76 -57.06
CA ILE A 237 39.70 -4.19 -56.69
C ILE A 237 39.97 -5.64 -57.13
N LYS A 238 39.00 -6.55 -56.99
CA LYS A 238 39.12 -7.96 -57.44
C LYS A 238 39.21 -8.08 -58.97
N LYS A 239 38.59 -7.15 -59.70
CA LYS A 239 38.70 -7.07 -61.16
C LYS A 239 40.08 -6.55 -61.57
N LEU A 240 40.63 -5.60 -60.80
CA LEU A 240 41.98 -5.06 -60.98
C LEU A 240 43.05 -6.13 -60.71
N GLU A 241 42.96 -6.84 -59.58
CA GLU A 241 43.85 -7.96 -59.24
C GLU A 241 43.81 -9.05 -60.32
N LYS A 242 42.62 -9.44 -60.78
CA LYS A 242 42.46 -10.44 -61.85
C LYS A 242 43.10 -9.95 -63.17
N ALA A 243 42.96 -8.68 -63.51
CA ALA A 243 43.58 -8.10 -64.71
C ALA A 243 45.12 -8.04 -64.59
N VAL A 244 45.65 -7.65 -63.43
CA VAL A 244 47.10 -7.63 -63.15
C VAL A 244 47.68 -9.04 -63.18
N ASN A 245 46.99 -10.03 -62.62
CA ASN A 245 47.40 -11.44 -62.63
C ASN A 245 47.42 -12.05 -64.04
N VAL A 246 46.45 -11.72 -64.88
CA VAL A 246 46.41 -12.15 -66.29
C VAL A 246 47.60 -11.57 -67.07
N ILE A 247 47.95 -10.30 -66.83
CA ILE A 247 49.12 -9.65 -67.46
C ILE A 247 50.44 -10.19 -66.90
N ALA A 248 50.50 -10.48 -65.60
CA ALA A 248 51.67 -11.08 -64.95
C ALA A 248 51.92 -12.51 -65.45
N ALA A 249 50.87 -13.31 -65.65
CA ALA A 249 50.96 -14.66 -66.20
C ALA A 249 51.47 -14.64 -67.66
N ASP A 250 50.94 -13.75 -68.50
CA ASP A 250 51.37 -13.57 -69.89
C ASP A 250 52.84 -13.10 -70.00
N ALA A 251 53.26 -12.19 -69.12
CA ALA A 251 54.65 -11.72 -69.04
C ALA A 251 55.63 -12.83 -68.61
N LYS A 252 55.20 -13.72 -67.69
CA LYS A 252 55.97 -14.90 -67.27
C LYS A 252 56.13 -15.93 -68.41
N THR A 253 55.07 -16.17 -69.20
CA THR A 253 55.13 -17.08 -70.36
C THR A 253 55.94 -16.53 -71.53
N SER A 254 56.05 -15.20 -71.66
CA SER A 254 56.86 -14.54 -72.68
C SER A 254 58.36 -14.39 -72.29
N GLY A 255 58.79 -14.90 -71.14
CA GLY A 255 60.19 -14.82 -70.67
C GLY A 255 60.64 -13.42 -70.22
N ARG A 256 59.71 -12.48 -70.02
CA ARG A 256 59.97 -11.08 -69.68
C ARG A 256 59.62 -10.83 -68.21
N SER A 257 60.50 -11.24 -67.29
CA SER A 257 60.32 -10.99 -65.86
C SER A 257 60.30 -9.48 -65.60
N ASN A 258 59.11 -8.94 -65.29
CA ASN A 258 58.89 -7.51 -65.13
C ASN A 258 58.73 -7.20 -63.64
N LYS A 259 59.83 -6.81 -62.98
CA LYS A 259 59.88 -6.54 -61.53
C LYS A 259 58.82 -5.53 -61.08
N ASP A 260 58.49 -4.58 -61.95
CA ASP A 260 57.48 -3.54 -61.69
C ASP A 260 56.07 -4.11 -61.50
N LEU A 261 55.76 -5.24 -62.16
CA LEU A 261 54.45 -5.88 -62.06
C LEU A 261 54.30 -6.68 -60.76
N ILE A 262 55.39 -7.28 -60.27
CA ILE A 262 55.44 -7.98 -58.98
C ILE A 262 55.36 -6.95 -57.83
N ASN A 263 56.11 -5.85 -57.93
CA ASN A 263 56.05 -4.76 -56.96
C ASN A 263 54.64 -4.12 -56.91
N LEU A 264 53.95 -4.04 -58.05
CA LEU A 264 52.59 -3.53 -58.13
C LEU A 264 51.58 -4.49 -57.48
N GLU A 265 51.72 -5.80 -57.69
CA GLU A 265 50.88 -6.83 -57.06
C GLU A 265 51.04 -6.81 -55.52
N GLU A 266 52.27 -6.73 -55.03
CA GLU A 266 52.59 -6.65 -53.59
C GLU A 266 52.07 -5.34 -52.98
N SER A 267 52.27 -4.20 -53.67
CA SER A 267 51.76 -2.90 -53.22
C SER A 267 50.22 -2.85 -53.18
N LEU A 268 49.53 -3.49 -54.14
CA LEU A 268 48.07 -3.53 -54.17
C LEU A 268 47.51 -4.29 -52.96
N LYS A 269 48.19 -5.37 -52.59
CA LYS A 269 47.82 -6.24 -51.46
C LYS A 269 48.06 -5.57 -50.12
N ASP A 270 49.18 -4.87 -49.96
CA ASP A 270 49.47 -4.08 -48.76
C ASP A 270 48.45 -2.95 -48.60
N LEU A 271 48.09 -2.29 -49.69
CA LEU A 271 47.12 -1.20 -49.69
C LEU A 271 45.69 -1.68 -49.36
N GLU A 272 45.28 -2.86 -49.84
CA GLU A 272 44.00 -3.48 -49.46
C GLU A 272 43.96 -3.85 -47.98
N ASN A 273 45.03 -4.47 -47.46
CA ASN A 273 45.13 -4.80 -46.04
C ASN A 273 45.10 -3.54 -45.16
N ASN A 274 45.84 -2.49 -45.53
CA ASN A 274 45.87 -1.23 -44.80
C ASN A 274 44.50 -0.54 -44.80
N HIS A 275 43.79 -0.52 -45.93
CA HIS A 275 42.43 0.03 -45.98
C HIS A 275 41.46 -0.79 -45.11
N LYS A 276 41.56 -2.12 -45.15
CA LYS A 276 40.73 -3.00 -44.33
C LYS A 276 40.98 -2.72 -42.84
N MET A 277 42.23 -2.72 -42.39
CA MET A 277 42.58 -2.41 -40.99
C MET A 277 42.11 -1.01 -40.58
N ALA A 278 42.35 0.01 -41.41
CA ALA A 278 41.92 1.37 -41.11
C ALA A 278 40.39 1.52 -41.06
N SER A 279 39.66 0.77 -41.89
CA SER A 279 38.19 0.73 -41.85
C SER A 279 37.67 0.05 -40.59
N GLU A 280 38.29 -1.05 -40.17
CA GLU A 280 37.95 -1.75 -38.92
C GLU A 280 38.22 -0.86 -37.70
N GLU A 281 39.38 -0.20 -37.64
CA GLU A 281 39.72 0.77 -36.58
C GLU A 281 38.75 1.96 -36.54
N LEU A 282 38.31 2.45 -37.70
CA LEU A 282 37.32 3.53 -37.77
C LEU A 282 35.95 3.08 -37.24
N GLU A 283 35.52 1.86 -37.58
CA GLU A 283 34.28 1.27 -37.07
C GLU A 283 34.35 1.07 -35.54
N GLU A 284 35.46 0.54 -35.03
CA GLU A 284 35.72 0.44 -33.59
C GLU A 284 35.69 1.80 -32.90
N PHE A 285 36.30 2.83 -33.50
CA PHE A 285 36.26 4.19 -32.98
C PHE A 285 34.83 4.76 -32.97
N THR A 286 34.03 4.53 -34.01
CA THR A 286 32.63 4.99 -34.05
C THR A 286 31.79 4.31 -32.96
N THR A 287 32.04 3.02 -32.72
CA THR A 287 31.39 2.23 -31.67
C THR A 287 31.81 2.74 -30.28
N PHE A 288 33.11 2.94 -30.06
CA PHE A 288 33.64 3.52 -28.83
C PHE A 288 33.08 4.92 -28.54
N SER A 289 33.06 5.79 -29.56
CA SER A 289 32.52 7.15 -29.45
C SER A 289 31.04 7.13 -29.08
N SER A 290 30.25 6.26 -29.72
CA SER A 290 28.84 6.06 -29.40
C SER A 290 28.67 5.60 -27.95
N ARG A 291 29.45 4.61 -27.51
CA ARG A 291 29.40 4.11 -26.13
C ARG A 291 29.81 5.16 -25.10
N LYS A 292 30.81 5.98 -25.40
CA LYS A 292 31.24 7.11 -24.55
C LYS A 292 30.13 8.15 -24.39
N CYS A 293 29.38 8.43 -25.46
CA CYS A 293 28.22 9.32 -25.42
C CYS A 293 27.10 8.75 -24.55
N GLU A 294 26.81 7.45 -24.66
CA GLU A 294 25.82 6.77 -23.82
C GLU A 294 26.17 6.85 -22.33
N ILE A 295 27.41 6.49 -21.96
CA ILE A 295 27.89 6.53 -20.57
C ILE A 295 27.82 7.95 -20.01
N ARG A 296 28.18 8.96 -20.80
CA ARG A 296 28.07 10.37 -20.39
C ARG A 296 26.62 10.78 -20.15
N ALA A 297 25.69 10.34 -21.00
CA ALA A 297 24.27 10.62 -20.81
C ALA A 297 23.73 9.93 -19.55
N GLU A 298 24.15 8.69 -19.30
CA GLU A 298 23.79 7.95 -18.09
C GLU A 298 24.33 8.61 -16.82
N LEU A 299 25.60 9.04 -16.82
CA LEU A 299 26.19 9.77 -15.72
C LEU A 299 25.41 11.06 -15.41
N LYS A 300 25.02 11.83 -16.44
CA LYS A 300 24.18 13.03 -16.25
C LYS A 300 22.83 12.70 -15.61
N ARG A 301 22.18 11.61 -16.04
CA ARG A 301 20.91 11.16 -15.42
C ARG A 301 21.12 10.77 -13.97
N ASN A 302 22.20 10.04 -13.66
CA ASN A 302 22.48 9.61 -12.30
C ASN A 302 22.81 10.79 -11.38
N VAL A 303 23.54 11.80 -11.87
CA VAL A 303 23.79 13.04 -11.13
C VAL A 303 22.48 13.81 -10.87
N ALA A 304 21.56 13.85 -11.83
CA ALA A 304 20.25 14.47 -11.62
C ALA A 304 19.45 13.74 -10.53
N LYS A 305 19.38 12.40 -10.60
CA LYS A 305 18.74 11.57 -9.57
C LYS A 305 19.37 11.75 -8.19
N ALA A 306 20.70 11.86 -8.10
CA ALA A 306 21.39 12.10 -6.83
C ALA A 306 20.95 13.43 -6.20
N ARG A 307 20.81 14.50 -6.98
CA ARG A 307 20.31 15.80 -6.50
C ARG A 307 18.86 15.73 -6.03
N GLU A 308 18.00 14.98 -6.72
CA GLU A 308 16.62 14.76 -6.29
C GLU A 308 16.57 14.03 -4.94
N LEU A 309 17.43 13.01 -4.74
CA LEU A 309 17.53 12.30 -3.48
C LEU A 309 18.04 13.20 -2.35
N GLU A 310 19.05 14.03 -2.60
CA GLU A 310 19.54 15.02 -1.62
C GLU A 310 18.43 16.02 -1.21
N ALA A 311 17.58 16.45 -2.15
CA ALA A 311 16.45 17.34 -1.84
C ALA A 311 15.41 16.65 -0.95
N ILE A 312 15.05 15.40 -1.25
CA ILE A 312 14.14 14.60 -0.42
C ILE A 312 14.73 14.36 0.97
N GLU A 313 16.03 14.10 1.08
CA GLU A 313 16.70 13.93 2.37
C GLU A 313 16.64 15.22 3.21
N ALA A 314 16.85 16.38 2.60
CA ALA A 314 16.72 17.67 3.27
C ALA A 314 15.29 17.93 3.77
N GLU A 315 14.26 17.59 2.96
CA GLU A 315 12.86 17.66 3.38
C GLU A 315 12.59 16.71 4.56
N LEU A 316 13.08 15.48 4.49
CA LEU A 316 12.92 14.51 5.55
C LEU A 316 13.59 14.97 6.85
N GLN A 317 14.80 15.56 6.78
CA GLN A 317 15.44 16.15 7.94
C GLN A 317 14.63 17.30 8.55
N ASN A 318 14.02 18.17 7.74
CA ASN A 318 13.15 19.24 8.22
C ASN A 318 11.88 18.70 8.90
N THR A 319 11.27 17.65 8.33
CA THR A 319 10.11 17.01 8.99
C THR A 319 10.50 16.34 10.31
N LEU A 320 11.70 15.74 10.38
CA LEU A 320 12.22 15.10 11.58
C LEU A 320 12.51 16.13 12.68
N THR A 321 13.07 17.30 12.36
CA THR A 321 13.30 18.37 13.34
C THR A 321 11.97 18.94 13.85
N ALA A 322 10.99 19.16 12.97
CA ALA A 322 9.65 19.58 13.36
C ALA A 322 8.95 18.56 14.28
N ALA A 323 9.05 17.26 13.95
CA ALA A 323 8.49 16.20 14.77
C ALA A 323 9.16 16.11 16.16
N LYS A 324 10.48 16.31 16.22
CA LYS A 324 11.21 16.39 17.51
C LYS A 324 10.75 17.57 18.35
N ALA A 325 10.58 18.75 17.76
CA ALA A 325 10.06 19.93 18.46
C ALA A 325 8.65 19.68 19.02
N MET A 326 7.76 19.07 18.23
CA MET A 326 6.40 18.73 18.69
C MET A 326 6.41 17.72 19.84
N ARG A 327 7.31 16.74 19.81
CA ARG A 327 7.49 15.79 20.92
C ARG A 327 7.92 16.51 22.20
N ASP A 328 8.87 17.44 22.10
CA ASP A 328 9.40 18.15 23.26
C ASP A 328 8.34 19.08 23.88
N GLU A 329 7.51 19.72 23.04
CA GLU A 329 6.32 20.47 23.47
C GLU A 329 5.31 19.59 24.23
N LEU A 330 4.99 18.39 23.70
CA LEU A 330 4.08 17.47 24.37
C LEU A 330 4.64 16.96 25.71
N LEU A 331 5.95 16.76 25.81
CA LEU A 331 6.60 16.39 27.07
C LEU A 331 6.46 17.51 28.11
N GLN A 332 6.62 18.77 27.70
CA GLN A 332 6.41 19.90 28.59
C GLN A 332 4.95 19.99 29.09
N GLN A 333 3.98 19.77 28.21
CA GLN A 333 2.56 19.74 28.59
C GLN A 333 2.23 18.60 29.56
N LEU A 334 2.86 17.44 29.38
CA LEU A 334 2.71 16.31 30.32
C LEU A 334 3.30 16.63 31.69
N GLU A 335 4.46 17.27 31.75
CA GLU A 335 5.07 17.68 33.02
C GLU A 335 4.20 18.71 33.77
N GLU A 336 3.63 19.68 33.05
CA GLU A 336 2.70 20.66 33.63
C GLU A 336 1.43 19.98 34.17
N ALA A 337 0.85 19.05 33.40
CA ALA A 337 -0.31 18.28 33.83
C ALA A 337 0.00 17.41 35.06
N GLU A 338 1.16 16.76 35.12
CA GLU A 338 1.59 15.97 36.28
C GLU A 338 1.74 16.84 37.54
N ASN A 339 2.30 18.04 37.40
CA ASN A 339 2.42 18.98 38.50
C ASN A 339 1.04 19.47 38.99
N SER A 340 0.09 19.69 38.07
CA SER A 340 -1.29 20.02 38.42
C SER A 340 -1.98 18.89 39.18
N VAL A 341 -1.82 17.64 38.73
CA VAL A 341 -2.35 16.45 39.41
C VAL A 341 -1.78 16.30 40.81
N LYS A 342 -0.46 16.42 40.99
CA LYS A 342 0.18 16.39 42.32
C LYS A 342 -0.36 17.48 43.24
N GLY A 343 -0.62 18.67 42.70
CA GLY A 343 -1.26 19.76 43.45
C GLY A 343 -2.68 19.40 43.92
N ALA A 344 -3.48 18.83 43.03
CA ALA A 344 -4.85 18.39 43.35
C ALA A 344 -4.87 17.24 44.37
N GLU A 345 -3.97 16.26 44.25
CA GLU A 345 -3.82 15.16 45.20
C GLU A 345 -3.49 15.66 46.60
N LYS A 346 -2.59 16.63 46.71
CA LYS A 346 -2.27 17.27 47.99
C LYS A 346 -3.50 17.98 48.59
N GLY A 347 -4.21 18.77 47.78
CA GLY A 347 -5.44 19.43 48.24
C GLY A 347 -6.53 18.45 48.67
N HIS A 348 -6.63 17.30 47.98
CA HIS A 348 -7.53 16.22 48.39
C HIS A 348 -7.13 15.59 49.72
N ALA A 349 -5.84 15.37 49.96
CA ALA A 349 -5.33 14.86 51.23
C ALA A 349 -5.61 15.81 52.41
N ASP A 350 -5.42 17.12 52.20
CA ASP A 350 -5.71 18.15 53.20
C ASP A 350 -7.21 18.19 53.54
N SER A 351 -8.08 18.21 52.51
CA SER A 351 -9.54 18.16 52.71
C SER A 351 -9.99 16.87 53.40
N LYS A 352 -9.38 15.73 53.08
CA LYS A 352 -9.66 14.46 53.75
C LYS A 352 -9.33 14.52 55.24
N MET A 353 -8.19 15.11 55.60
CA MET A 353 -7.79 15.30 57.00
C MET A 353 -8.81 16.17 57.76
N GLU A 354 -9.29 17.26 57.16
CA GLU A 354 -10.37 18.09 57.75
C GLU A 354 -11.67 17.30 57.95
N THR A 355 -12.05 16.46 56.97
CA THR A 355 -13.25 15.62 57.12
C THR A 355 -13.11 14.57 58.22
N ASP A 356 -11.93 13.97 58.37
CA ASP A 356 -11.66 12.99 59.43
C ASP A 356 -11.67 13.65 60.82
N GLU A 357 -11.16 14.89 60.93
CA GLU A 357 -11.26 15.68 62.16
C GLU A 357 -12.72 16.01 62.51
N LEU A 358 -13.53 16.44 61.54
CA LEU A 358 -14.95 16.68 61.75
C LEU A 358 -15.71 15.42 62.18
N ILE A 359 -15.41 14.26 61.58
CA ILE A 359 -16.01 12.98 61.98
C ILE A 359 -15.63 12.65 63.43
N SER A 360 -14.38 12.85 63.83
CA SER A 360 -13.93 12.67 65.22
C SER A 360 -14.72 13.56 66.20
N VAL A 361 -14.88 14.84 65.87
CA VAL A 361 -15.65 15.81 66.67
C VAL A 361 -17.13 15.40 66.76
N ILE A 362 -17.74 14.96 65.65
CA ILE A 362 -19.13 14.49 65.64
C ILE A 362 -19.28 13.27 66.55
N ASN A 363 -18.37 12.30 66.47
CA ASN A 363 -18.42 11.11 67.30
C ASN A 363 -18.27 11.46 68.79
N GLN A 364 -17.33 12.34 69.14
CA GLN A 364 -17.17 12.82 70.52
C GLN A 364 -18.44 13.49 71.03
N LYS A 365 -19.06 14.37 70.24
CA LYS A 365 -20.32 15.03 70.60
C LYS A 365 -21.48 14.05 70.72
N THR A 366 -21.51 13.03 69.86
CA THR A 366 -22.54 11.98 69.88
C THR A 366 -22.45 11.17 71.17
N GLU A 367 -21.25 10.81 71.62
CA GLU A 367 -21.06 10.12 72.91
C GLU A 367 -21.43 11.01 74.10
N ALA A 368 -21.03 12.29 74.09
CA ALA A 368 -21.44 13.24 75.12
C ALA A 368 -22.97 13.41 75.17
N PHE A 369 -23.64 13.40 74.02
CA PHE A 369 -25.09 13.47 73.92
C PHE A 369 -25.76 12.23 74.55
N LYS A 370 -25.27 11.02 74.28
CA LYS A 370 -25.78 9.78 74.91
C LYS A 370 -25.65 9.80 76.44
N VAL A 371 -24.54 10.33 76.96
CA VAL A 371 -24.35 10.49 78.41
C VAL A 371 -25.39 11.46 78.97
N MET A 372 -25.59 12.62 78.34
CA MET A 372 -26.63 13.57 78.76
C MET A 372 -28.04 12.98 78.69
N ASP A 373 -28.38 12.20 77.66
CA ASP A 373 -29.68 11.54 77.57
C ASP A 373 -29.91 10.60 78.74
N SER A 374 -28.89 9.82 79.11
CA SER A 374 -28.93 8.92 80.28
C SER A 374 -29.11 9.72 81.59
N GLU A 375 -28.38 10.83 81.74
CA GLU A 375 -28.55 11.72 82.90
C GLU A 375 -29.95 12.35 82.93
N ASN A 376 -30.49 12.76 81.78
CA ASN A 376 -31.82 13.33 81.69
C ASN A 376 -32.90 12.35 82.16
N GLU A 377 -32.80 11.05 81.83
CA GLU A 377 -33.70 10.03 82.37
C GLU A 377 -33.69 10.02 83.91
N THR A 378 -32.51 10.06 84.54
CA THR A 378 -32.41 10.13 86.01
C THR A 378 -32.99 11.43 86.58
N TRP A 379 -32.85 12.54 85.86
CA TRP A 379 -33.44 13.83 86.24
C TRP A 379 -34.97 13.83 86.09
N GLN A 380 -35.52 13.13 85.09
CA GLN A 380 -36.96 12.96 84.95
C GLN A 380 -37.54 12.15 86.12
N GLU A 381 -36.87 11.08 86.55
CA GLU A 381 -37.28 10.31 87.73
C GLU A 381 -37.28 11.16 89.00
N LYS A 382 -36.20 11.93 89.22
CA LYS A 382 -36.11 12.87 90.36
C LYS A 382 -37.20 13.93 90.31
N LYS A 383 -37.47 14.48 89.12
CA LYS A 383 -38.54 15.45 88.91
C LYS A 383 -39.89 14.85 89.27
N PHE A 384 -40.20 13.66 88.77
CA PHE A 384 -41.46 12.98 89.05
C PHE A 384 -41.67 12.71 90.55
N GLU A 385 -40.62 12.27 91.26
CA GLU A 385 -40.70 12.09 92.71
C GLU A 385 -40.85 13.42 93.47
N ALA A 386 -40.21 14.49 92.98
CA ALA A 386 -40.39 15.83 93.55
C ALA A 386 -41.82 16.36 93.32
N GLU A 387 -42.41 16.15 92.15
CA GLU A 387 -43.80 16.52 91.86
C GLU A 387 -44.76 15.75 92.79
N ARG A 388 -44.55 14.43 92.97
CA ARG A 388 -45.34 13.62 93.91
C ARG A 388 -45.20 14.08 95.38
N THR A 389 -43.99 14.49 95.80
CA THR A 389 -43.82 15.01 97.17
C THR A 389 -44.53 16.35 97.34
N LEU A 390 -44.49 17.24 96.34
CA LEU A 390 -45.25 18.49 96.35
C LEU A 390 -46.76 18.25 96.43
N GLU A 391 -47.32 17.33 95.64
CA GLU A 391 -48.75 16.97 95.73
C GLU A 391 -49.13 16.51 97.15
N ARG A 392 -48.32 15.65 97.77
CA ARG A 392 -48.55 15.23 99.17
C ARG A 392 -48.51 16.40 100.15
N VAL A 393 -47.56 17.33 99.99
CA VAL A 393 -47.48 18.53 100.83
C VAL A 393 -48.71 19.41 100.66
N GLU A 394 -49.24 19.54 99.43
CA GLU A 394 -50.49 20.27 99.17
C GLU A 394 -51.70 19.58 99.82
N GLU A 395 -51.79 18.25 99.75
CA GLU A 395 -52.83 17.47 100.44
C GLU A 395 -52.76 17.62 101.96
N ASP A 396 -51.57 17.48 102.55
CA ASP A 396 -51.31 17.68 103.98
C ASP A 396 -51.67 19.11 104.41
N TRP A 397 -51.34 20.11 103.57
CA TRP A 397 -51.72 21.50 103.82
C TRP A 397 -53.23 21.70 103.81
N LEU A 398 -53.97 21.03 102.93
CA LEU A 398 -55.43 21.03 102.93
C LEU A 398 -56.00 20.44 104.24
N GLN A 399 -55.41 19.36 104.74
CA GLN A 399 -55.81 18.78 106.03
C GLN A 399 -55.58 19.76 107.17
N VAL A 400 -54.40 20.40 107.23
CA VAL A 400 -54.08 21.43 108.23
C VAL A 400 -55.07 22.59 108.15
N LYS A 401 -55.44 23.05 106.94
CA LYS A 401 -56.41 24.12 106.75
C LYS A 401 -57.81 23.75 107.26
N ASN A 402 -58.23 22.51 107.06
CA ASN A 402 -59.50 22.00 107.61
C ASN A 402 -59.45 21.97 109.15
N MET A 403 -58.35 21.49 109.74
CA MET A 403 -58.18 21.52 111.20
C MET A 403 -58.23 22.95 111.76
N ILE A 404 -57.58 23.93 111.11
CA ILE A 404 -57.64 25.33 111.52
C ILE A 404 -59.07 25.88 111.43
N SER A 405 -59.84 25.45 110.43
CA SER A 405 -61.25 25.86 110.25
C SER A 405 -62.18 25.26 111.31
N ASP A 406 -61.81 24.12 111.91
CA ASP A 406 -62.54 23.52 113.04
C ASP A 406 -62.25 24.23 114.39
N PHE A 407 -61.19 25.05 114.45
CA PHE A 407 -60.78 25.83 115.62
C PHE A 407 -61.18 27.32 115.57
N CYS A 408 -61.77 27.78 114.47
CA CYS A 408 -62.31 29.14 114.28
C CYS A 408 -63.84 29.08 114.20
#